data_AF-A0A0D0C832-F1
#
_entry.id   AF-A0A0D0C832-F1
#
_cell.length_a   1.000
_cell.length_b   1.000
_cell.length_c   1.000
_cell.angle_alpha   90.00
_cell.angle_beta   90.00
_cell.angle_gamma   90.00
#
_symmetry.space_group_name_H-M   'P 1'
#
loop_
_entity.id
_entity.type
_entity.pdbx_description
1 polymer ?
#
loop_
_entity_poly.entity_id
_entity_poly.type
_entity_poly.pdbx_seq_one_letter_code
_entity_poly.pdbx_strand_id
1 'polypeptide(L)'
;MVASLGFPWTAGGVSREFKHLSPSLVQGQIRRYQTCLNAVALDEYRRLFSLKIWYLSKDSKVAKTIDLQQCWFPGAHHNVGGGYHNQALADLSFFWMLDHCRLFLNFNPKYIKYVVDTHYQPSQLESISGRPSRLEHADGYDMEHQGWGCGRCYNSYWIRHSWMWKYRTPGAYGDDDEETKETIHPSVRVRGQSSRENGGELKDRPGFYSPKALRGFEPREGTNWSWEWVKKEKGRGSGDPRGSIPG
;
A
#
# COMPACT_ATOMS: atom_id res chain seq x y z
N MET A 1 0.72 8.24 -4.75
CA MET A 1 0.34 9.31 -5.71
C MET A 1 -0.01 8.71 -7.08
N VAL A 2 -1.08 9.15 -7.75
CA VAL A 2 -1.47 8.69 -9.11
C VAL A 2 -1.26 9.83 -10.10
N ALA A 3 -0.70 9.53 -11.27
CA ALA A 3 -0.18 10.55 -12.18
C ALA A 3 -1.24 11.39 -12.91
N SER A 4 -2.48 10.90 -13.04
CA SER A 4 -3.68 11.60 -13.50
C SER A 4 -4.80 10.56 -13.71
N LEU A 5 -6.06 10.97 -13.59
CA LEU A 5 -7.22 10.16 -14.00
C LEU A 5 -7.80 10.79 -15.26
N GLY A 6 -7.68 10.11 -16.40
CA GLY A 6 -8.27 10.56 -17.67
C GLY A 6 -8.62 9.38 -18.58
N PHE A 7 -9.86 9.35 -19.08
CA PHE A 7 -10.30 8.46 -20.15
C PHE A 7 -9.90 9.06 -21.51
N PRO A 8 -9.08 8.39 -22.34
CA PRO A 8 -8.72 8.86 -23.66
C PRO A 8 -9.78 8.39 -24.66
N TRP A 9 -10.96 9.00 -24.65
CA TRP A 9 -11.88 8.86 -25.78
C TRP A 9 -12.55 10.18 -26.09
N THR A 10 -11.87 10.98 -26.90
CA THR A 10 -12.51 11.99 -27.74
C THR A 10 -12.59 11.41 -29.14
N ALA A 11 -13.81 11.20 -29.64
CA ALA A 11 -14.03 10.94 -31.05
C ALA A 11 -13.39 12.09 -31.85
N GLY A 12 -12.29 11.80 -32.56
CA GLY A 12 -11.53 12.81 -33.31
C GLY A 12 -10.08 12.96 -32.83
N GLY A 13 -9.25 11.94 -33.05
CA GLY A 13 -7.86 12.06 -33.50
C GLY A 13 -6.95 13.18 -32.98
N VAL A 14 -6.90 13.46 -31.68
CA VAL A 14 -5.81 14.28 -31.09
C VAL A 14 -5.22 13.55 -29.89
N SER A 15 -4.02 13.00 -30.06
CA SER A 15 -3.17 12.52 -28.97
C SER A 15 -2.71 13.72 -28.13
N ARG A 16 -3.33 13.95 -26.97
CA ARG A 16 -2.79 14.85 -25.95
C ARG A 16 -1.77 14.07 -25.12
N GLU A 17 -0.49 14.36 -25.30
CA GLU A 17 0.55 13.96 -24.36
C GLU A 17 0.25 14.59 -23.00
N PHE A 18 0.01 13.76 -21.98
CA PHE A 18 -0.10 14.24 -20.61
C PHE A 18 1.28 14.69 -20.14
N LYS A 19 1.46 15.98 -19.88
CA LYS A 19 2.62 16.48 -19.13
C LYS A 19 2.57 15.88 -17.73
N HIS A 20 3.46 14.94 -17.50
CA HIS A 20 3.60 14.24 -16.25
C HIS A 20 4.55 14.99 -15.32
N LEU A 21 4.15 15.21 -14.07
CA LEU A 21 5.08 15.62 -13.02
C LEU A 21 6.12 14.50 -12.81
N SER A 22 7.39 14.88 -12.77
CA SER A 22 8.52 13.99 -12.49
C SER A 22 8.36 13.42 -11.07
N PRO A 23 8.47 12.10 -10.88
CA PRO A 23 8.50 11.50 -9.54
C PRO A 23 9.86 11.64 -8.86
N SER A 24 10.84 12.27 -9.51
CA SER A 24 12.12 12.62 -8.90
C SER A 24 11.91 13.66 -7.79
N LEU A 25 12.39 13.35 -6.58
CA LEU A 25 12.39 14.30 -5.46
C LEU A 25 13.56 15.29 -5.51
N VAL A 26 14.40 15.22 -6.55
CA VAL A 26 15.65 15.98 -6.67
C VAL A 26 15.53 17.10 -7.73
N GLN A 27 14.48 17.10 -8.56
CA GLN A 27 14.41 18.00 -9.72
C GLN A 27 13.78 19.37 -9.38
N GLY A 28 14.62 20.42 -9.41
CA GLY A 28 14.22 21.83 -9.39
C GLY A 28 13.95 22.40 -7.99
N GLN A 29 14.86 23.23 -7.48
CA GLN A 29 14.76 24.21 -6.36
C GLN A 29 14.00 23.90 -5.06
N ILE A 30 13.35 22.75 -4.88
CA ILE A 30 12.60 22.43 -3.66
C ILE A 30 13.56 21.81 -2.63
N ARG A 31 14.39 22.65 -2.00
CA ARG A 31 15.34 22.28 -0.93
C ARG A 31 14.68 22.03 0.44
N ARG A 32 13.40 21.64 0.51
CA ARG A 32 12.59 21.75 1.75
C ARG A 32 12.02 20.46 2.32
N TYR A 33 12.09 19.33 1.63
CA TYR A 33 11.54 18.09 2.18
C TYR A 33 12.65 17.30 2.90
N GLN A 34 12.59 17.26 4.24
CA GLN A 34 13.48 16.44 5.04
C GLN A 34 13.03 14.97 5.06
N THR A 35 11.71 14.74 5.01
CA THR A 35 11.10 13.41 5.06
C THR A 35 10.00 13.31 4.01
N CYS A 36 10.00 12.23 3.24
CA CYS A 36 9.03 11.92 2.19
C CYS A 36 8.45 10.52 2.43
N LEU A 37 7.15 10.46 2.72
CA LEU A 37 6.45 9.22 3.05
C LEU A 37 5.43 8.88 1.96
N ASN A 38 5.45 7.65 1.45
CA ASN A 38 4.50 7.18 0.44
C ASN A 38 3.92 5.82 0.84
N ALA A 39 2.64 5.80 1.18
CA ALA A 39 1.89 4.56 1.40
C ALA A 39 1.32 4.06 0.07
N VAL A 40 1.59 2.80 -0.28
CA VAL A 40 1.32 2.24 -1.61
C VAL A 40 0.45 0.98 -1.54
N ALA A 41 -0.60 0.93 -2.35
CA ALA A 41 -1.49 -0.22 -2.46
C ALA A 41 -0.87 -1.35 -3.30
N LEU A 42 -0.68 -2.52 -2.68
CA LEU A 42 -0.09 -3.71 -3.29
C LEU A 42 -1.05 -4.42 -4.26
N ASP A 43 -2.35 -4.46 -3.94
CA ASP A 43 -3.38 -5.19 -4.69
C ASP A 43 -4.10 -4.32 -5.75
N GLU A 44 -3.64 -3.09 -6.00
CA GLU A 44 -4.16 -2.24 -7.08
C GLU A 44 -3.52 -2.58 -8.42
N TYR A 45 -4.34 -2.98 -9.40
CA TYR A 45 -3.89 -3.43 -10.71
C TYR A 45 -4.51 -2.65 -11.88
N ARG A 46 -5.38 -1.67 -11.65
CA ARG A 46 -5.96 -0.88 -12.73
C ARG A 46 -4.89 -0.03 -13.39
N ARG A 47 -4.72 -0.20 -14.70
CA ARG A 47 -3.72 0.56 -15.49
C ARG A 47 -3.93 2.09 -15.43
N LEU A 48 -5.18 2.55 -15.28
CA LEU A 48 -5.51 3.98 -15.08
C LEU A 48 -4.97 4.53 -13.75
N PHE A 49 -4.70 3.65 -12.78
CA PHE A 49 -4.07 3.97 -11.51
C PHE A 49 -2.61 3.53 -11.56
N SER A 50 -1.89 3.83 -12.64
CA SER A 50 -0.46 3.51 -12.74
C SER A 50 0.28 4.23 -11.61
N LEU A 51 0.94 3.45 -10.77
CA LEU A 51 1.77 3.94 -9.69
C LEU A 51 2.98 4.63 -10.30
N LYS A 52 3.33 5.77 -9.71
CA LYS A 52 4.66 6.35 -9.83
C LYS A 52 5.32 6.24 -8.47
N ILE A 53 6.29 5.33 -8.38
CA ILE A 53 7.17 5.26 -7.22
C ILE A 53 8.03 6.52 -7.21
N TRP A 54 8.35 7.05 -6.04
CA TRP A 54 9.34 8.11 -5.93
C TRP A 54 10.74 7.51 -5.95
N TYR A 55 11.72 8.31 -6.33
CA TYR A 55 13.10 7.87 -6.29
C TYR A 55 14.04 9.03 -5.98
N LEU A 56 15.20 8.67 -5.46
CA LEU A 56 16.33 9.53 -5.23
C LEU A 56 17.46 9.14 -6.18
N SER A 57 18.08 10.11 -6.83
CA SER A 57 19.29 9.87 -7.63
C SER A 57 20.47 9.64 -6.69
N LYS A 58 21.20 8.53 -6.87
CA LYS A 58 22.33 8.14 -6.01
C LYS A 58 23.47 9.17 -6.00
N ASP A 59 23.67 9.85 -7.13
CA ASP A 59 24.76 10.81 -7.32
C ASP A 59 24.45 12.21 -6.75
N SER A 60 23.21 12.45 -6.34
CA SER A 60 22.80 13.76 -5.86
C SER A 60 23.16 13.97 -4.38
N LYS A 61 23.91 15.04 -4.08
CA LYS A 61 24.13 15.49 -2.69
C LYS A 61 22.82 15.81 -1.96
N VAL A 62 21.80 16.25 -2.69
CA VAL A 62 20.47 16.56 -2.15
C VAL A 62 19.71 15.28 -1.80
N ALA A 63 19.92 14.18 -2.53
CA ALA A 63 19.30 12.90 -2.20
C ALA A 63 19.70 12.42 -0.79
N LYS A 64 20.95 12.68 -0.39
CA LYS A 64 21.47 12.31 0.95
C LYS A 64 20.78 13.05 2.10
N THR A 65 20.12 14.17 1.84
CA THR A 65 19.39 14.94 2.86
C THR A 65 17.91 14.57 2.96
N ILE A 66 17.41 13.70 2.08
CA ILE A 66 16.00 13.31 2.01
C ILE A 66 15.83 11.92 2.62
N ASP A 67 15.03 11.84 3.69
CA ASP A 67 14.55 10.58 4.23
C ASP A 67 13.30 10.13 3.46
N LEU A 68 13.51 9.35 2.39
CA LEU A 68 12.44 8.75 1.60
C LEU A 68 12.06 7.38 2.18
N GLN A 69 10.78 7.17 2.45
CA GLN A 69 10.23 5.89 2.88
C GLN A 69 8.96 5.57 2.11
N GLN A 70 8.95 4.42 1.45
CA GLN A 70 7.79 3.96 0.68
C GLN A 70 7.37 2.59 1.19
N CYS A 71 6.13 2.48 1.68
CA CYS A 71 5.65 1.25 2.31
C CYS A 71 4.46 0.66 1.54
N TRP A 72 4.55 -0.62 1.22
CA TRP A 72 3.53 -1.39 0.52
C TRP A 72 2.54 -2.01 1.50
N PHE A 73 1.26 -1.66 1.37
CA PHE A 73 0.16 -2.13 2.22
C PHE A 73 -0.74 -3.10 1.46
N PRO A 74 -1.38 -4.05 2.18
CA PRO A 74 -2.38 -4.93 1.58
C PRO A 74 -3.61 -4.13 1.13
N GLY A 75 -4.26 -4.57 0.06
CA GLY A 75 -5.48 -3.95 -0.45
C GLY A 75 -5.30 -3.08 -1.69
N ALA A 76 -6.44 -2.64 -2.24
CA ALA A 76 -6.53 -1.77 -3.41
C ALA A 76 -6.39 -0.29 -3.04
N HIS A 77 -6.54 0.62 -4.01
CA HIS A 77 -6.27 2.05 -3.81
C HIS A 77 -6.98 2.67 -2.59
N HIS A 78 -8.27 2.45 -2.41
CA HIS A 78 -9.05 2.98 -1.28
C HIS A 78 -8.85 2.20 0.03
N ASN A 79 -8.27 0.99 -0.02
CA ASN A 79 -7.83 0.30 1.20
C ASN A 79 -6.60 0.95 1.81
N VAL A 80 -5.80 1.70 1.04
CA VAL A 80 -4.64 2.45 1.56
C VAL A 80 -4.93 3.93 1.72
N GLY A 81 -5.72 4.51 0.81
CA GLY A 81 -6.07 5.94 0.84
C GLY A 81 -7.31 6.28 1.67
N GLY A 82 -8.09 5.28 2.10
CA GLY A 82 -9.40 5.48 2.71
C GLY A 82 -10.53 5.68 1.68
N GLY A 83 -11.77 5.59 2.15
CA GLY A 83 -12.97 5.81 1.34
C GLY A 83 -13.83 4.58 1.04
N TYR A 84 -13.48 3.40 1.57
CA TYR A 84 -14.41 2.27 1.68
C TYR A 84 -15.18 2.30 3.00
N HIS A 85 -16.25 1.51 3.14
CA HIS A 85 -16.94 1.37 4.43
C HIS A 85 -15.99 0.76 5.47
N ASN A 86 -15.50 -0.47 5.24
CA ASN A 86 -14.44 -1.04 6.05
C ASN A 86 -13.14 -0.22 5.90
N GLN A 87 -12.76 0.47 6.97
CA GLN A 87 -11.55 1.29 7.06
C GLN A 87 -10.35 0.55 7.66
N ALA A 88 -10.49 -0.70 8.10
CA ALA A 88 -9.47 -1.38 8.88
C ALA A 88 -8.11 -1.57 8.16
N LEU A 89 -8.11 -1.66 6.82
CA LEU A 89 -6.87 -1.64 6.05
C LEU A 89 -6.30 -0.23 5.86
N ALA A 90 -7.15 0.79 5.78
CA ALA A 90 -6.73 2.18 5.62
C ALA A 90 -6.20 2.75 6.94
N ASP A 91 -6.70 2.25 8.06
CA ASP A 91 -6.20 2.60 9.38
C ASP A 91 -4.74 2.12 9.56
N LEU A 92 -4.32 1.03 8.91
CA LEU A 92 -2.90 0.62 8.92
C LEU A 92 -1.98 1.68 8.31
N SER A 93 -2.30 2.18 7.12
CA SER A 93 -1.50 3.22 6.47
C SER A 93 -1.57 4.54 7.24
N PHE A 94 -2.70 4.81 7.89
CA PHE A 94 -2.85 5.95 8.80
C PHE A 94 -1.93 5.83 10.03
N PHE A 95 -1.92 4.70 10.73
CA PHE A 95 -1.04 4.48 11.90
C PHE A 95 0.44 4.49 11.52
N TRP A 96 0.79 3.92 10.38
CA TRP A 96 2.15 4.00 9.84
C TRP A 96 2.55 5.46 9.61
N MET A 97 1.70 6.23 8.93
CA MET A 97 1.96 7.66 8.71
C MET A 97 2.07 8.43 10.03
N LEU A 98 1.21 8.11 11.01
CA LEU A 98 1.22 8.71 12.34
C LEU A 98 2.56 8.48 13.05
N ASP A 99 3.08 7.25 13.06
CA ASP A 99 4.36 6.94 13.73
C ASP A 99 5.53 7.71 13.14
N HIS A 100 5.55 7.88 11.81
CA HIS A 100 6.58 8.67 11.13
C HIS A 100 6.39 10.19 11.28
N CYS A 101 5.14 10.66 11.42
CA CYS A 101 4.83 12.09 11.47
C CYS A 101 4.70 12.66 12.88
N ARG A 102 4.60 11.83 13.94
CA ARG A 102 4.36 12.28 15.33
C ARG A 102 5.42 13.24 15.87
N LEU A 103 6.61 13.22 15.30
CA LEU A 103 7.70 14.15 15.67
C LEU A 103 7.51 15.54 15.03
N PHE A 104 6.68 15.65 13.99
CA PHE A 104 6.50 16.85 13.19
C PHE A 104 5.10 17.45 13.28
N LEU A 105 4.09 16.61 13.58
CA LEU A 105 2.68 16.98 13.63
C LEU A 105 2.04 16.57 14.94
N ASN A 106 1.14 17.41 15.45
CA ASN A 106 0.27 17.06 16.56
C ASN A 106 -0.98 16.33 16.04
N PHE A 107 -1.29 15.20 16.65
CA PHE A 107 -2.48 14.41 16.35
C PHE A 107 -3.49 14.51 17.48
N ASN A 108 -4.77 14.43 17.14
CA ASN A 108 -5.84 14.43 18.14
C ASN A 108 -5.90 13.06 18.85
N PRO A 109 -5.52 12.96 20.14
CA PRO A 109 -5.49 11.68 20.85
C PRO A 109 -6.88 11.07 21.01
N LYS A 110 -7.94 11.87 21.06
CA LYS A 110 -9.32 11.37 21.12
C LYS A 110 -9.71 10.67 19.82
N TYR A 111 -9.27 11.19 18.68
CA TYR A 111 -9.53 10.56 17.38
C TYR A 111 -8.72 9.27 17.21
N ILE A 112 -7.45 9.27 17.64
CA ILE A 112 -6.62 8.05 17.64
C ILE A 112 -7.29 6.97 18.48
N LYS A 113 -7.69 7.31 19.72
CA LYS A 113 -8.42 6.39 20.60
C LYS A 113 -9.70 5.90 19.95
N TYR A 114 -10.48 6.78 19.32
CA TYR A 114 -11.69 6.41 18.60
C TYR A 114 -11.42 5.39 17.48
N VAL A 115 -10.38 5.56 16.67
CA VAL A 115 -10.00 4.58 15.63
C VAL A 115 -9.62 3.24 16.25
N VAL A 116 -8.79 3.25 17.31
CA VAL A 116 -8.39 2.03 18.02
C VAL A 116 -9.61 1.31 18.62
N ASP A 117 -10.49 2.03 19.30
CA ASP A 117 -11.70 1.48 19.91
C ASP A 117 -12.64 0.92 18.83
N THR A 118 -12.79 1.61 17.69
CA THR A 118 -13.60 1.14 16.55
C THR A 118 -13.06 -0.18 15.99
N HIS A 119 -11.74 -0.36 16.00
CA HIS A 119 -11.14 -1.61 15.57
C HIS A 119 -11.44 -2.77 16.52
N TYR A 120 -11.35 -2.56 17.84
CA TYR A 120 -11.55 -3.62 18.83
C TYR A 120 -13.02 -3.88 19.16
N GLN A 121 -13.87 -2.85 19.07
CA GLN A 121 -15.28 -2.86 19.46
C GLN A 121 -16.15 -2.20 18.39
N PRO A 122 -16.10 -2.65 17.12
CA PRO A 122 -16.80 -1.98 16.02
C PRO A 122 -18.31 -1.86 16.26
N SER A 123 -18.94 -2.89 16.82
CA SER A 123 -20.38 -2.93 17.12
C SER A 123 -20.83 -2.00 18.26
N GLN A 124 -19.92 -1.55 19.13
CA GLN A 124 -20.27 -0.70 20.27
C GLN A 124 -20.25 0.80 19.95
N LEU A 125 -19.50 1.20 18.91
CA LEU A 125 -19.31 2.61 18.54
C LEU A 125 -20.31 3.17 17.52
N GLU A 126 -21.17 2.33 16.93
CA GLU A 126 -22.28 2.77 16.06
C GLU A 126 -23.21 3.78 16.72
N SER A 127 -23.36 3.71 18.05
CA SER A 127 -24.32 4.55 18.77
C SER A 127 -23.82 5.96 19.11
N ILE A 128 -22.52 6.24 18.97
CA ILE A 128 -21.90 7.42 19.61
C ILE A 128 -21.66 8.59 18.64
N SER A 129 -21.53 8.34 17.34
CA SER A 129 -21.23 9.40 16.36
C SER A 129 -22.27 9.45 15.26
N GLY A 130 -23.12 10.49 15.23
CA GLY A 130 -24.05 10.79 14.13
C GLY A 130 -23.38 11.18 12.80
N ARG A 131 -22.25 10.55 12.46
CA ARG A 131 -21.60 10.58 11.15
C ARG A 131 -22.03 9.31 10.40
N PRO A 132 -22.20 9.36 9.07
CA PRO A 132 -22.57 8.18 8.29
C PRO A 132 -21.60 7.05 8.59
N SER A 133 -22.20 5.92 8.99
CA SER A 133 -21.52 4.79 9.58
C SER A 133 -20.32 4.36 8.73
N ARG A 134 -19.14 4.22 9.35
CA ARG A 134 -18.01 3.43 8.79
C ARG A 134 -18.39 1.96 8.55
N LEU A 135 -19.65 1.61 8.76
CA LEU A 135 -20.19 0.28 8.74
C LEU A 135 -21.55 0.40 8.01
N GLU A 136 -21.58 0.47 6.69
CA GLU A 136 -22.82 0.09 5.99
C GLU A 136 -22.83 -1.44 5.93
N HIS A 137 -23.58 -2.02 6.86
CA HIS A 137 -23.59 -3.41 7.29
C HIS A 137 -24.20 -4.40 6.30
N ALA A 138 -23.89 -4.33 5.01
CA ALA A 138 -24.56 -5.19 4.04
C ALA A 138 -24.44 -6.69 4.36
N ASP A 139 -23.34 -7.12 4.99
CA ASP A 139 -23.06 -8.52 5.32
C ASP A 139 -22.50 -8.78 6.74
N GLY A 140 -22.46 -7.75 7.60
CA GLY A 140 -21.97 -7.88 8.99
C GLY A 140 -20.47 -8.16 9.14
N TYR A 141 -19.69 -8.18 8.05
CA TYR A 141 -18.25 -8.44 8.08
C TYR A 141 -17.50 -7.49 9.04
N ASP A 142 -17.95 -6.24 9.10
CA ASP A 142 -17.28 -5.17 9.84
C ASP A 142 -17.69 -5.11 11.32
N MET A 143 -18.54 -6.04 11.80
CA MET A 143 -19.10 -6.06 13.17
C MET A 143 -18.23 -6.76 14.22
N GLU A 144 -17.19 -7.46 13.79
CA GLU A 144 -16.31 -8.25 14.64
C GLU A 144 -14.85 -7.83 14.43
N HIS A 145 -14.06 -7.86 15.51
CA HIS A 145 -12.63 -7.62 15.42
C HIS A 145 -11.94 -8.73 14.62
N GLN A 146 -11.52 -8.43 13.39
CA GLN A 146 -10.82 -9.39 12.51
C GLN A 146 -9.32 -9.50 12.82
N GLY A 147 -8.78 -8.65 13.69
CA GLY A 147 -7.34 -8.45 13.83
C GLY A 147 -6.80 -7.38 12.87
N TRP A 148 -5.65 -6.80 13.23
CA TRP A 148 -4.98 -5.79 12.41
C TRP A 148 -4.49 -6.39 11.08
N GLY A 149 -4.79 -5.72 9.97
CA GLY A 149 -4.44 -6.20 8.62
C GLY A 149 -5.34 -7.26 8.03
N CYS A 150 -6.36 -7.69 8.76
CA CYS A 150 -7.35 -8.67 8.31
C CYS A 150 -8.66 -8.03 7.85
N GLY A 151 -8.71 -6.69 7.68
CA GLY A 151 -9.88 -5.98 7.16
C GLY A 151 -10.21 -6.31 5.70
N ARG A 152 -11.38 -5.87 5.23
CA ARG A 152 -11.89 -6.22 3.89
C ARG A 152 -11.07 -5.60 2.75
N CYS A 153 -10.55 -6.44 1.86
CA CYS A 153 -9.89 -6.08 0.62
C CYS A 153 -10.91 -6.04 -0.52
N TYR A 154 -11.57 -4.89 -0.67
CA TYR A 154 -12.56 -4.68 -1.73
C TYR A 154 -11.93 -4.85 -3.11
N ASN A 155 -12.51 -5.75 -3.91
CA ASN A 155 -12.28 -5.80 -5.34
C ASN A 155 -13.46 -5.20 -6.08
N SER A 156 -13.63 -3.88 -6.02
CA SER A 156 -14.76 -3.21 -6.67
C SER A 156 -14.65 -3.16 -8.20
N TYR A 157 -13.59 -3.72 -8.81
CA TYR A 157 -13.32 -3.58 -10.24
C TYR A 157 -13.26 -4.95 -10.92
N TRP A 158 -14.45 -5.53 -11.05
CA TRP A 158 -14.72 -6.76 -11.79
C TRP A 158 -14.64 -6.60 -13.32
N ILE A 159 -14.18 -5.45 -13.84
CA ILE A 159 -14.07 -5.19 -15.28
C ILE A 159 -13.38 -6.39 -15.95
N ARG A 160 -14.15 -7.09 -16.81
CA ARG A 160 -13.88 -8.42 -17.40
C ARG A 160 -12.75 -8.44 -18.43
N HIS A 161 -11.85 -7.48 -18.37
CA HIS A 161 -10.87 -7.21 -19.41
C HIS A 161 -9.48 -7.21 -18.80
N SER A 162 -8.95 -8.43 -18.63
CA SER A 162 -7.64 -8.71 -18.03
C SER A 162 -6.48 -7.94 -18.68
N TRP A 163 -6.61 -7.54 -19.94
CA TRP A 163 -5.62 -6.72 -20.65
C TRP A 163 -5.45 -5.30 -20.08
N MET A 164 -6.39 -4.84 -19.25
CA MET A 164 -6.30 -3.55 -18.55
C MET A 164 -5.61 -3.68 -17.18
N TRP A 165 -5.16 -4.88 -16.81
CA TRP A 165 -4.51 -5.14 -15.53
C TRP A 165 -2.99 -5.04 -15.65
N LYS A 166 -2.37 -4.29 -14.75
CA LYS A 166 -0.92 -4.22 -14.58
C LYS A 166 -0.61 -4.35 -13.09
N TYR A 167 -0.14 -5.53 -12.68
CA TYR A 167 0.24 -5.78 -11.30
C TYR A 167 1.44 -4.94 -10.90
N ARG A 168 1.52 -4.65 -9.60
CA ARG A 168 2.66 -3.94 -9.02
C ARG A 168 3.88 -4.86 -8.97
N THR A 169 5.05 -4.25 -8.99
CA THR A 169 6.34 -4.96 -8.96
C THR A 169 7.26 -4.33 -7.92
N PRO A 170 6.95 -4.49 -6.61
CA PRO A 170 7.78 -3.95 -5.53
C PRO A 170 9.27 -4.27 -5.75
N GLY A 171 10.15 -3.30 -5.49
CA GLY A 171 11.60 -3.43 -5.63
C GLY A 171 12.12 -3.58 -7.06
N ALA A 172 11.25 -3.52 -8.07
CA ALA A 172 11.62 -3.52 -9.49
C ALA A 172 11.27 -2.19 -10.19
N TYR A 173 10.98 -1.15 -9.40
CA TYR A 173 10.81 0.20 -9.90
C TYR A 173 12.13 0.98 -9.81
N GLY A 174 12.39 1.83 -10.79
CA GLY A 174 13.59 2.66 -10.86
C GLY A 174 14.73 2.05 -11.67
N ASP A 175 15.62 2.91 -12.16
CA ASP A 175 16.82 2.53 -12.90
C ASP A 175 18.01 2.23 -11.96
N ASP A 176 19.13 1.76 -12.50
CA ASP A 176 20.32 1.37 -11.72
C ASP A 176 20.88 2.50 -10.84
N ASP A 177 20.68 3.76 -11.25
CA ASP A 177 21.16 4.96 -10.55
C ASP A 177 20.10 5.60 -9.62
N GLU A 178 18.96 4.93 -9.45
CA GLU A 178 17.82 5.40 -8.67
C GLU A 178 17.63 4.54 -7.41
N GLU A 179 17.25 5.19 -6.30
CA GLU A 179 16.94 4.54 -5.04
C GLU A 179 15.49 4.84 -4.63
N THR A 180 14.68 3.79 -4.47
CA THR A 180 13.25 3.92 -4.15
C THR A 180 12.92 3.71 -2.67
N LYS A 181 13.80 3.08 -1.87
CA LYS A 181 13.59 2.86 -0.42
C LYS A 181 12.21 2.26 -0.09
N GLU A 182 11.94 1.11 -0.69
CA GLU A 182 10.67 0.38 -0.56
C GLU A 182 10.71 -0.63 0.59
N THR A 183 9.59 -0.75 1.31
CA THR A 183 9.35 -1.75 2.37
C THR A 183 7.95 -2.34 2.22
N ILE A 184 7.71 -3.55 2.69
CA ILE A 184 6.39 -4.18 2.73
C ILE A 184 5.89 -4.16 4.16
N HIS A 185 4.65 -3.73 4.39
CA HIS A 185 4.12 -3.67 5.74
C HIS A 185 3.92 -5.10 6.30
N PRO A 186 4.25 -5.37 7.59
CA PRO A 186 4.11 -6.70 8.21
C PRO A 186 2.70 -7.30 8.10
N SER A 187 1.67 -6.46 7.99
CA SER A 187 0.29 -6.90 7.81
C SER A 187 0.09 -7.76 6.56
N VAL A 188 0.90 -7.59 5.50
CA VAL A 188 0.82 -8.43 4.29
C VAL A 188 1.12 -9.89 4.64
N ARG A 189 2.15 -10.12 5.47
CA ARG A 189 2.53 -11.45 5.94
C ARG A 189 1.50 -12.01 6.91
N VAL A 190 1.13 -11.24 7.93
CA VAL A 190 0.16 -11.67 8.96
C VAL A 190 -1.16 -12.07 8.33
N ARG A 191 -1.65 -11.29 7.37
CA ARG A 191 -2.85 -11.60 6.59
C ARG A 191 -2.70 -12.90 5.79
N GLY A 192 -1.54 -13.11 5.15
CA GLY A 192 -1.23 -14.34 4.44
C GLY A 192 -1.24 -15.56 5.37
N GLN A 193 -0.63 -15.47 6.55
CA GLN A 193 -0.60 -16.52 7.56
C GLN A 193 -2.00 -16.83 8.12
N SER A 194 -2.73 -15.80 8.55
CA SER A 194 -4.09 -15.95 9.07
C SER A 194 -5.02 -16.60 8.04
N SER A 195 -4.89 -16.24 6.75
CA SER A 195 -5.67 -16.90 5.68
C SER A 195 -5.33 -18.39 5.53
N ARG A 196 -4.10 -18.81 5.85
CA ARG A 196 -3.68 -20.22 5.78
C ARG A 196 -4.15 -21.02 6.99
N GLU A 197 -4.03 -20.43 8.17
CA GLU A 197 -4.49 -21.03 9.43
C GLU A 197 -6.01 -21.27 9.43
N ASN A 198 -6.77 -20.34 8.84
CA ASN A 198 -8.22 -20.43 8.70
C ASN A 198 -8.67 -21.23 7.46
N GLY A 199 -7.84 -22.13 6.93
CA GLY A 199 -8.23 -23.04 5.84
C GLY A 199 -8.47 -22.38 4.47
N GLY A 200 -7.97 -21.16 4.25
CA GLY A 200 -8.16 -20.41 3.00
C GLY A 200 -9.41 -19.53 2.98
N GLU A 201 -10.15 -19.45 4.07
CA GLU A 201 -11.30 -18.55 4.20
C GLU A 201 -10.86 -17.21 4.80
N LEU A 202 -10.57 -16.25 3.93
CA LEU A 202 -10.81 -14.86 4.31
C LEU A 202 -12.26 -14.55 3.94
N LYS A 203 -13.04 -14.04 4.89
CA LYS A 203 -14.46 -13.69 4.68
C LYS A 203 -14.68 -12.71 3.49
N ASP A 204 -13.63 -12.12 2.91
CA ASP A 204 -13.69 -11.10 1.85
C ASP A 204 -13.28 -11.57 0.45
N ARG A 205 -12.59 -12.72 0.31
CA ARG A 205 -12.28 -13.38 -0.97
C ARG A 205 -12.13 -14.88 -0.75
N PRO A 206 -12.64 -15.73 -1.66
CA PRO A 206 -12.34 -17.16 -1.60
C PRO A 206 -10.84 -17.41 -1.83
N GLY A 207 -10.20 -18.13 -0.92
CA GLY A 207 -8.81 -18.59 -1.04
C GLY A 207 -7.79 -17.80 -0.21
N PHE A 208 -6.56 -18.34 -0.15
CA PHE A 208 -5.45 -17.75 0.60
C PHE A 208 -5.08 -16.35 0.10
N TYR A 209 -4.77 -15.44 1.01
CA TYR A 209 -4.22 -14.14 0.63
C TYR A 209 -2.81 -14.32 0.07
N SER A 210 -2.69 -14.13 -1.23
CA SER A 210 -1.43 -14.20 -1.97
C SER A 210 -1.44 -13.09 -3.03
N PRO A 211 -0.90 -11.89 -2.69
CA PRO A 211 -0.92 -10.75 -3.59
C PRO A 211 -0.09 -11.07 -4.85
N LYS A 212 -0.68 -10.85 -6.02
CA LYS A 212 -0.02 -11.18 -7.30
C LYS A 212 1.27 -10.39 -7.53
N ALA A 213 1.40 -9.23 -6.89
CA ALA A 213 2.60 -8.40 -6.90
C ALA A 213 3.82 -9.06 -6.23
N LEU A 214 3.61 -9.99 -5.29
CA LEU A 214 4.67 -10.74 -4.61
C LEU A 214 4.82 -12.17 -5.15
N ARG A 215 4.29 -12.45 -6.35
CA ARG A 215 4.48 -13.76 -6.98
C ARG A 215 5.97 -14.02 -7.18
N GLY A 216 6.44 -15.14 -6.66
CA GLY A 216 7.85 -15.51 -6.73
C GLY A 216 8.71 -14.94 -5.61
N PHE A 217 8.13 -14.25 -4.63
CA PHE A 217 8.79 -13.90 -3.37
C PHE A 217 8.40 -14.88 -2.26
N GLU A 218 9.29 -15.07 -1.29
CA GLU A 218 9.03 -15.76 -0.03
C GLU A 218 9.46 -14.89 1.15
N PRO A 219 8.65 -14.85 2.24
CA PRO A 219 9.06 -14.18 3.46
C PRO A 219 10.17 -15.00 4.12
N ARG A 220 11.26 -14.33 4.50
CA ARG A 220 12.39 -14.87 5.24
C ARG A 220 12.54 -14.10 6.55
N GLU A 221 12.74 -14.84 7.63
CA GLU A 221 13.02 -14.26 8.93
C GLU A 221 14.49 -13.84 9.00
N GLY A 222 14.72 -12.60 9.42
CA GLY A 222 16.03 -12.05 9.72
C GLY A 222 16.35 -12.11 11.21
N THR A 223 17.18 -11.18 11.69
CA THR A 223 17.52 -11.08 13.12
C THR A 223 16.55 -10.14 13.83
N ASN A 224 16.37 -10.28 15.14
CA ASN A 224 15.53 -9.39 15.95
C ASN A 224 14.08 -9.25 15.44
N TRP A 225 13.43 -10.35 15.03
CA TRP A 225 12.06 -10.35 14.51
C TRP A 225 11.86 -9.52 13.23
N SER A 226 12.95 -9.13 12.54
CA SER A 226 12.88 -8.48 11.24
C SER A 226 12.50 -9.49 10.16
N TRP A 227 11.81 -9.05 9.12
CA TRP A 227 11.47 -9.90 7.98
C TRP A 227 11.92 -9.26 6.67
N GLU A 228 12.15 -10.09 5.66
CA GLU A 228 12.36 -9.65 4.28
C GLU A 228 11.60 -10.55 3.32
N TRP A 229 11.15 -10.01 2.20
CA TRP A 229 10.58 -10.76 1.08
C TRP A 229 11.66 -10.99 0.05
N VAL A 230 12.08 -12.24 -0.14
CA VAL A 230 13.19 -12.62 -1.03
C VAL A 230 12.65 -13.28 -2.30
N LYS A 231 13.12 -12.87 -3.47
CA LYS A 231 12.81 -13.55 -4.75
C LYS A 231 13.34 -14.97 -4.70
N LYS A 232 12.51 -15.94 -5.07
CA LYS A 232 12.94 -17.33 -5.32
C LYS A 232 13.99 -17.31 -6.42
N GLU A 233 15.20 -17.76 -6.13
CA GLU A 233 16.20 -17.98 -7.16
C GLU A 233 15.69 -19.04 -8.14
N LYS A 234 15.57 -18.68 -9.41
CA LYS A 234 15.56 -19.70 -10.48
C LYS A 234 17.00 -20.20 -10.56
N GLY A 235 17.22 -21.48 -10.27
CA GLY A 235 18.56 -22.06 -10.21
C GLY A 235 19.47 -21.65 -11.37
N ARG A 236 20.39 -20.71 -11.10
CA ARG A 236 21.77 -20.55 -11.55
C ARG A 236 22.20 -19.12 -11.18
N GLY A 237 23.34 -19.05 -10.49
CA GLY A 237 23.79 -17.89 -9.75
C GLY A 237 23.83 -16.58 -10.53
N SER A 238 23.23 -15.56 -9.93
CA SER A 238 23.75 -14.20 -9.95
C SER A 238 23.20 -13.51 -8.70
N GLY A 239 24.09 -13.20 -7.75
CA GLY A 239 23.77 -12.41 -6.57
C GLY A 239 23.41 -10.99 -7.00
N ASP A 240 22.13 -10.75 -7.28
CA ASP A 240 21.58 -9.42 -7.44
C ASP A 240 21.14 -8.92 -6.05
N PRO A 241 21.78 -7.87 -5.50
CA PRO A 241 21.38 -7.29 -4.21
C PRO A 241 19.95 -6.70 -4.23
N ARG A 242 19.29 -6.61 -5.39
CA ARG A 242 17.87 -6.22 -5.55
C ARG A 242 16.88 -7.41 -5.44
N GLY A 243 17.34 -8.51 -4.84
CA GLY A 243 16.59 -9.74 -4.66
C GLY A 243 15.62 -9.72 -3.48
N SER A 244 15.79 -8.84 -2.49
CA SER A 244 14.93 -8.78 -1.30
C SER A 244 14.35 -7.40 -1.03
N ILE A 245 13.21 -7.38 -0.32
CA ILE A 245 12.49 -6.17 0.10
C ILE A 245 12.20 -6.30 1.59
N PRO A 246 12.63 -5.36 2.44
CA PRO A 246 12.35 -5.42 3.88
C PRO A 246 10.85 -5.47 4.18
N GLY A 247 10.46 -6.23 5.21
CA GLY A 247 9.09 -6.56 5.57
C GLY A 247 8.72 -6.23 7.01
#